data_AF-A0A941AGK0-F1
#
_entry.id   AF-A0A941AGK0-F1
#
_cell.length_a   1.000
_cell.length_b   1.000
_cell.length_c   1.000
_cell.angle_alpha   90.00
_cell.angle_beta   90.00
_cell.angle_gamma   90.00
#
_symmetry.space_group_name_H-M   'P 1'
#
loop_
_entity.id
_entity.type
_entity.pdbx_description
1 polymer ?
#
loop_
_entity_poly.entity_id
_entity_poly.type
_entity_poly.pdbx_seq_one_letter_code
_entity_poly.pdbx_strand_id
1 'polypeptide(L)' 'MEHADPNQVSVDPGMTGELVWQFTKAGTFDFACLVPGHFEAGMVGKVRVSR' A
#
# COMPACT_ATOMS: atom_id res chain seq x y z
N MET A 1 -11.25 8.65 14.40
CA MET A 1 -11.43 7.39 13.64
C MET A 1 -10.36 7.40 12.58
N GLU A 2 -9.25 6.77 12.93
CA GLU A 2 -8.01 6.87 12.19
C GLU A 2 -7.83 5.53 11.49
N HIS A 3 -7.98 5.54 10.17
CA HIS A 3 -7.13 4.76 9.27
C HIS A 3 -6.82 3.32 9.76
N ALA A 4 -7.88 2.54 10.01
CA ALA A 4 -7.80 1.15 10.47
C ALA A 4 -8.38 0.18 9.43
N ASP A 5 -8.39 0.58 8.16
CA ASP A 5 -8.79 -0.35 7.11
C ASP A 5 -7.76 -1.50 7.03
N PRO A 6 -8.19 -2.75 6.81
CA PRO A 6 -7.30 -3.91 6.87
C PRO A 6 -6.27 -3.95 5.74
N ASN A 7 -6.36 -3.05 4.76
CA ASN A 7 -5.50 -2.95 3.57
C ASN A 7 -4.47 -1.82 3.67
N GLN A 8 -4.15 -1.35 4.87
CA GLN A 8 -3.20 -0.25 5.07
C GLN A 8 -2.36 -0.46 6.34
N VAL A 9 -1.16 0.13 6.31
CA VAL A 9 -0.26 0.21 7.46
C VAL A 9 0.32 1.62 7.51
N SER A 10 0.32 2.23 8.70
CA SER A 10 0.99 3.50 8.95
C SER A 10 2.38 3.22 9.51
N VAL A 11 3.41 3.86 8.93
CA VAL A 11 4.80 3.71 9.36
C VAL A 11 5.41 5.09 9.57
N ASP A 12 6.07 5.27 10.72
CA ASP A 12 6.84 6.48 11.00
C ASP A 12 8.15 6.52 10.19
N PRO A 13 8.75 7.71 9.98
CA PRO A 13 10.03 7.83 9.30
C PRO A 13 11.11 6.93 9.91
N GLY A 14 11.75 6.11 9.07
CA GLY A 14 12.80 5.17 9.49
C GLY A 14 12.30 3.87 10.12
N MET A 15 11.00 3.70 10.29
CA MET A 15 10.39 2.47 10.82
C MET A 15 10.03 1.50 9.69
N THR A 16 9.72 0.26 10.07
CA THR A 16 9.24 -0.79 9.17
C THR A 16 7.89 -1.29 9.67
N GLY A 17 6.96 -1.55 8.74
CA GLY A 17 5.67 -2.18 9.00
C GLY A 17 5.39 -3.27 7.98
N GLU A 18 4.45 -4.16 8.29
CA GLU A 18 4.07 -5.29 7.43
C GLU A 18 2.58 -5.20 7.09
N LEU A 19 2.24 -5.49 5.83
CA LEU A 19 0.87 -5.65 5.35
C LEU A 19 0.79 -6.95 4.56
N VAL A 20 0.09 -7.95 5.11
CA VAL A 20 -0.14 -9.24 4.44
C VAL A 20 -1.49 -9.20 3.73
N TRP A 21 -1.48 -9.39 2.41
CA TRP A 21 -2.70 -9.36 1.59
C TRP A 21 -2.82 -10.61 0.72
N GLN A 22 -3.99 -11.27 0.76
CA GLN A 22 -4.31 -12.37 -0.14
C GLN A 22 -5.09 -11.85 -1.35
N PHE A 23 -4.47 -11.88 -2.52
CA PHE A 23 -5.14 -11.56 -3.77
C PHE A 23 -6.05 -12.71 -4.21
N THR A 24 -7.33 -12.41 -4.43
CA THR A 24 -8.35 -13.39 -4.89
C THR A 24 -8.54 -13.39 -6.40
N LYS A 25 -7.88 -12.47 -7.11
CA LYS A 25 -7.98 -12.28 -8.57
C LYS A 25 -6.62 -11.94 -9.16
N ALA A 26 -6.35 -12.43 -10.36
CA ALA A 26 -5.21 -11.98 -11.16
C ALA A 26 -5.45 -10.55 -11.65
N GLY A 27 -4.38 -9.76 -11.76
CA GLY A 27 -4.46 -8.36 -12.14
C GLY A 27 -3.19 -7.59 -11.82
N THR A 28 -3.20 -6.29 -12.16
CA THR A 28 -2.21 -5.33 -11.69
C THR A 28 -2.89 -4.41 -10.70
N PHE A 29 -2.33 -4.30 -9.50
CA PHE A 29 -2.87 -3.55 -8.38
C PHE A 29 -1.90 -2.43 -8.02
N ASP A 30 -2.42 -1.24 -7.76
CA ASP A 30 -1.64 -0.12 -7.26
C ASP A 30 -1.53 -0.21 -5.73
N PHE A 31 -0.33 0.06 -5.20
CA PHE A 31 -0.13 0.39 -3.80
C PHE A 31 0.53 1.76 -3.71
N ALA A 32 0.12 2.57 -2.76
CA ALA A 32 0.67 3.91 -2.61
C ALA A 32 0.55 4.45 -1.20
N CYS A 33 1.37 5.47 -0.90
CA CYS A 33 1.21 6.27 0.30
C CYS A 33 0.15 7.34 0.07
N LEU A 34 -0.85 7.38 0.95
CA LEU A 34 -1.98 8.32 0.87
C LEU A 34 -1.76 9.60 1.69
N VAL A 35 -0.55 9.78 2.26
CA VAL A 35 -0.17 11.05 2.89
C VAL A 35 -0.08 12.11 1.79
N PRO A 36 -0.67 13.31 1.98
CA PRO A 36 -0.66 14.35 0.96
C PRO A 36 0.76 14.64 0.42
N GLY A 37 0.91 14.65 -0.91
CA GLY A 37 2.18 14.90 -1.60
C GLY A 37 3.08 13.67 -1.76
N HIS A 38 2.86 12.59 -1.00
CA HIS A 38 3.73 11.40 -1.07
C HIS A 38 3.51 10.60 -2.36
N PHE A 39 2.25 10.48 -2.81
CA PHE A 39 1.92 9.81 -4.06
C PHE A 39 2.60 10.53 -5.24
N GLU A 40 2.45 11.84 -5.32
CA GLU A 40 3.01 12.69 -6.37
C GLU A 40 4.53 12.72 -6.34
N ALA A 41 5.13 12.61 -5.15
CA ALA A 41 6.57 12.46 -4.95
C ALA A 41 7.11 11.07 -5.34
N GLY A 42 6.24 10.11 -5.69
CA GLY A 42 6.64 8.81 -6.21
C GLY A 42 6.51 7.65 -5.23
N MET A 43 5.87 7.82 -4.07
CA MET A 43 5.52 6.69 -3.17
C MET A 43 4.33 5.90 -3.72
N VAL A 44 4.50 5.35 -4.92
CA VAL A 44 3.53 4.53 -5.65
C VAL A 44 4.26 3.36 -6.28
N GLY A 45 3.61 2.19 -6.31
CA GLY A 45 4.10 1.03 -7.01
C GLY A 45 2.97 0.13 -7.51
N LYS A 46 3.36 -0.86 -8.32
CA LYS A 46 2.43 -1.81 -8.93
C LYS A 46 2.78 -3.23 -8.50
N VAL A 47 1.79 -3.99 -8.08
CA VAL A 47 1.87 -5.43 -7.84
C VAL A 47 1.17 -6.14 -9.00
N ARG A 48 1.91 -6.97 -9.74
CA ARG A 48 1.34 -7.83 -10.78
C ARG A 48 1.12 -9.24 -10.21
N VAL A 49 -0.13 -9.68 -10.21
CA VAL A 49 -0.53 -11.03 -9.80
C VAL A 49 -0.97 -11.80 -11.04
N SER A 50 -0.20 -12.83 -11.41
CA SER A 50 -0.55 -13.80 -12.45
C SER A 50 -1.05 -15.11 -11.82
N ARG A 51 -1.69 -15.95 -12.65
CA ARG A 51 -1.95 -17.35 -12.29
C ARG A 51 -0.67 -18.18 -12.34
#